data_AF-A0AAJ6ZSR3-F1
#
_entry.id   AF-A0AAJ6ZSR3-F1
#
_cell.length_a   1.000
_cell.length_b   1.000
_cell.length_c   1.000
_cell.angle_alpha   90.00
_cell.angle_beta   90.00
_cell.angle_gamma   90.00
#
_symmetry.space_group_name_H-M   'P 1'
#
loop_
_entity.id
_entity.type
_entity.pdbx_description
1 polymer ?
#
loop_
_entity_poly.entity_id
_entity_poly.type
_entity_poly.pdbx_seq_one_letter_code
_entity_poly.pdbx_strand_id
1 'polypeptide(L)'
;MKDNLDIERERRSLSVRCNMLARRFAKCTEHVKLTLFKAYCQSFYTCSLWVDYTQRTYRDLRVQYNNAFRMLMGLPRYCSASGMFADSRTDGFDAIIRKRCASLLRRVRDSPNRILSALTERWDSAMLEHWIHLHVD
;
A
#
# COMPACT_ATOMS: atom_id res chain seq x y z
N MET A 1 -7.77 4.22 -17.35
CA MET A 1 -7.70 5.05 -16.12
C MET A 1 -6.23 5.39 -15.92
N LYS A 2 -5.85 6.66 -15.70
CA LYS A 2 -4.43 7.02 -15.47
C LYS A 2 -4.05 6.69 -14.02
N ASP A 3 -2.89 6.09 -13.78
CA ASP A 3 -2.50 5.62 -12.43
C ASP A 3 -2.49 6.75 -11.39
N ASN A 4 -2.07 7.96 -11.78
CA ASN A 4 -2.13 9.13 -10.90
C ASN A 4 -3.55 9.41 -10.36
N LEU A 5 -4.59 9.21 -11.17
CA LEU A 5 -5.98 9.39 -10.74
C LEU A 5 -6.43 8.28 -9.80
N ASP A 6 -5.98 7.05 -10.04
CA ASP A 6 -6.29 5.91 -9.17
C ASP A 6 -5.58 6.03 -7.81
N ILE A 7 -4.31 6.42 -7.80
CA ILE A 7 -3.55 6.69 -6.56
C ILE A 7 -4.22 7.81 -5.76
N GLU A 8 -4.66 8.90 -6.42
CA GLU A 8 -5.37 9.99 -5.75
C GLU A 8 -6.73 9.54 -5.20
N ARG A 9 -7.45 8.67 -5.91
CA ARG A 9 -8.68 8.04 -5.42
C ARG A 9 -8.39 7.19 -4.17
N GLU A 10 -7.37 6.34 -4.21
CA GLU A 10 -6.97 5.50 -3.07
C GLU A 10 -6.52 6.35 -1.88
N ARG A 11 -5.82 7.47 -2.12
CA ARG A 11 -5.45 8.46 -1.10
C ARG A 11 -6.69 9.04 -0.41
N ARG A 12 -7.68 9.50 -1.17
CA ARG A 12 -8.94 10.02 -0.60
C ARG A 12 -9.70 8.94 0.19
N SER A 13 -9.78 7.73 -0.36
CA SER A 13 -10.39 6.57 0.31
C SER A 13 -9.68 6.22 1.62
N LEU A 14 -8.35 6.23 1.63
CA LEU A 14 -7.53 6.03 2.83
C LEU A 14 -7.85 7.10 3.88
N SER A 15 -7.91 8.37 3.48
CA SER A 15 -8.26 9.48 4.38
C SER A 15 -9.56 9.23 5.13
N VAL A 16 -10.61 8.81 4.40
CA VAL A 16 -11.93 8.54 4.96
C VAL A 16 -11.87 7.40 5.97
N ARG A 17 -11.24 6.28 5.59
CA ARG A 17 -11.10 5.10 6.45
C ARG A 17 -10.33 5.43 7.73
N CYS A 18 -9.19 6.12 7.61
CA CYS A 18 -8.35 6.48 8.75
C CYS A 18 -9.04 7.46 9.71
N ASN A 19 -9.71 8.49 9.18
CA ASN A 19 -10.46 9.45 10.00
C ASN A 19 -11.66 8.80 10.70
N MET A 20 -12.28 7.80 10.08
CA MET A 20 -13.32 7.00 10.74
C MET A 20 -12.72 6.20 11.89
N LEU A 21 -11.61 5.49 11.66
CA LEU A 21 -10.95 4.70 12.70
C LEU A 21 -10.47 5.53 13.88
N ALA A 22 -9.77 6.63 13.60
CA ALA A 22 -9.20 7.51 14.62
C ALA A 22 -10.27 8.11 15.54
N ARG A 23 -11.47 8.43 15.01
CA ARG A 23 -12.58 8.96 15.80
C ARG A 23 -13.31 7.88 16.59
N ARG A 24 -13.69 6.77 15.94
CA ARG A 24 -14.56 5.75 16.54
C ARG A 24 -13.83 4.83 17.51
N PHE A 25 -12.53 4.58 17.27
CA PHE A 25 -11.74 3.64 18.05
C PHE A 25 -10.62 4.34 18.84
N ALA A 26 -10.78 5.64 19.12
CA ALA A 26 -9.79 6.45 19.85
C ALA A 26 -9.40 5.84 21.20
N LYS A 27 -10.39 5.30 21.94
CA LYS A 27 -10.22 4.71 23.27
C LYS A 27 -9.90 3.21 23.28
N CYS A 28 -9.80 2.58 22.10
CA CYS A 28 -9.48 1.16 22.02
C CYS A 28 -8.00 0.90 22.29
N THR A 29 -7.68 -0.34 22.65
CA THR A 29 -6.30 -0.79 22.84
C THR A 29 -5.50 -0.66 21.54
N GLU A 30 -4.18 -0.53 21.66
CA GLU A 30 -3.28 -0.46 20.51
C GLU A 30 -3.43 -1.68 19.60
N HIS A 31 -3.57 -2.87 20.17
CA HIS A 31 -3.78 -4.10 19.40
C HIS A 31 -5.03 -4.04 18.51
N VAL A 32 -6.15 -3.54 19.03
CA VAL A 32 -7.38 -3.37 18.25
C VAL A 32 -7.18 -2.34 17.14
N LYS A 33 -6.54 -1.21 17.45
CA LYS A 33 -6.22 -0.17 16.46
C LYS A 33 -5.34 -0.70 15.34
N LEU A 34 -4.30 -1.46 15.66
CA LEU A 34 -3.41 -2.09 14.69
C LEU A 34 -4.16 -3.08 13.78
N THR A 35 -5.01 -3.93 14.35
CA THR A 35 -5.81 -4.89 13.58
C THR A 35 -6.75 -4.17 12.62
N LEU A 36 -7.43 -3.12 13.07
CA LEU A 36 -8.31 -2.31 12.22
C LEU A 36 -7.53 -1.56 11.14
N PHE A 37 -6.36 -1.01 11.48
CA PHE A 37 -5.50 -0.35 10.52
C PHE A 37 -5.05 -1.31 9.41
N LYS A 38 -4.62 -2.52 9.76
CA LYS A 38 -4.25 -3.55 8.78
C LYS A 38 -5.42 -3.91 7.86
N ALA A 39 -6.60 -4.11 8.41
CA ALA A 39 -7.79 -4.47 7.63
C ALA A 39 -8.25 -3.33 6.69
N TYR A 40 -8.37 -2.11 7.21
CA TYR A 40 -8.99 -1.01 6.48
C TYR A 40 -7.99 -0.15 5.72
N CYS A 41 -6.76 0.05 6.21
CA CYS A 41 -5.83 1.04 5.68
C CYS A 41 -4.69 0.46 4.83
N GLN A 42 -4.39 -0.84 4.95
CA GLN A 42 -3.39 -1.54 4.12
C GLN A 42 -3.98 -2.23 2.88
N SER A 43 -5.28 -2.03 2.67
CA SER A 43 -5.99 -2.47 1.47
C SER A 43 -5.93 -1.35 0.44
N PHE A 44 -4.85 -1.33 -0.34
CA PHE A 44 -4.72 -0.50 -1.55
C PHE A 44 -5.22 -1.29 -2.74
N TYR A 45 -6.38 -0.90 -3.26
CA TYR A 45 -6.93 -1.56 -4.44
C TYR A 45 -6.05 -1.28 -5.65
N THR A 46 -5.87 -2.28 -6.52
CA THR A 46 -5.12 -2.20 -7.79
C THR A 46 -3.70 -1.65 -7.72
N CYS A 47 -3.10 -1.52 -6.53
CA CYS A 47 -1.79 -0.89 -6.38
C CYS A 47 -0.64 -1.61 -7.08
N SER A 48 -0.80 -2.92 -7.30
CA SER A 48 0.14 -3.73 -8.05
C SER A 48 0.11 -3.45 -9.56
N LEU A 49 -0.85 -2.68 -10.07
CA LEU A 49 -0.95 -2.35 -11.49
C LEU A 49 -0.41 -0.94 -11.80
N TRP A 50 0.00 -0.18 -10.78
CA TRP A 50 0.54 1.16 -10.98
C TRP A 50 1.95 1.06 -11.56
N VAL A 51 2.13 1.61 -12.75
CA VAL A 51 3.39 1.58 -13.51
C VAL A 51 3.74 2.96 -14.06
N ASP A 52 2.75 3.77 -14.40
CA ASP A 52 2.89 5.10 -15.00
C ASP A 52 2.29 6.17 -14.09
N TYR A 53 3.06 6.51 -13.05
CA TYR A 53 2.68 7.51 -12.06
C TYR A 53 3.81 8.49 -11.77
N THR A 54 3.43 9.68 -11.30
CA THR A 54 4.40 10.67 -10.84
C THR A 54 4.87 10.34 -9.44
N GLN A 55 6.16 10.55 -9.19
CA GLN A 55 6.76 10.37 -7.86
C GLN A 55 6.11 11.26 -6.80
N ARG A 56 5.58 12.43 -7.21
CA ARG A 56 4.81 13.32 -6.31
C ARG A 56 3.57 12.61 -5.79
N THR A 57 2.71 12.12 -6.68
CA THR A 57 1.45 11.47 -6.31
C THR A 57 1.67 10.23 -5.43
N TYR A 58 2.70 9.44 -5.75
CA TYR A 58 3.11 8.29 -4.93
C TYR A 58 3.59 8.71 -3.54
N ARG A 59 4.46 9.74 -3.45
CA ARG A 59 4.95 10.28 -2.18
C ARG A 59 3.83 10.84 -1.32
N ASP A 60 2.84 11.50 -1.92
CA ASP A 60 1.70 12.07 -1.19
C ASP A 60 0.83 10.97 -0.56
N LEU A 61 0.60 9.86 -1.27
CA LEU A 61 -0.06 8.68 -0.71
C LEU A 61 0.75 8.08 0.45
N ARG A 62 2.07 7.91 0.28
CA ARG A 62 2.96 7.39 1.33
C ARG A 62 2.95 8.27 2.58
N VAL A 63 3.07 9.58 2.41
CA VAL A 63 3.03 10.55 3.53
C VAL A 63 1.69 10.45 4.26
N GLN A 64 0.59 10.32 3.53
CA GLN A 64 -0.72 10.17 4.14
C GLN A 64 -0.87 8.87 4.91
N TYR A 65 -0.40 7.73 4.37
CA TYR A 65 -0.39 6.46 5.09
C TYR A 65 0.38 6.57 6.41
N ASN A 66 1.55 7.21 6.38
CA ASN A 66 2.35 7.44 7.59
C ASN A 66 1.62 8.35 8.60
N ASN A 67 0.99 9.43 8.14
CA ASN A 67 0.25 10.34 9.01
C ASN A 67 -1.02 9.69 9.59
N ALA A 68 -1.71 8.86 8.82
CA ALA A 68 -2.87 8.12 9.28
C ALA A 68 -2.51 7.17 10.43
N PHE A 69 -1.39 6.44 10.29
CA PHE A 69 -0.90 5.58 11.35
C PHE A 69 -0.56 6.38 12.61
N ARG A 70 0.18 7.49 12.47
CA ARG A 70 0.48 8.38 13.61
C ARG A 70 -0.77 8.87 14.32
N MET A 71 -1.76 9.33 13.56
CA MET A 71 -3.02 9.82 14.12
C MET A 71 -3.75 8.73 14.90
N LEU A 72 -3.87 7.53 14.34
CA LEU A 72 -4.60 6.43 14.98
C LEU A 72 -3.89 5.94 16.26
N MET A 73 -2.57 5.89 16.23
CA MET A 73 -1.73 5.44 17.35
C MET A 73 -1.40 6.55 18.35
N GLY A 74 -1.81 7.79 18.11
CA GLY A 74 -1.53 8.92 19.00
C GLY A 74 -0.04 9.29 19.08
N LEU A 75 0.73 9.03 18.02
CA LEU A 75 2.17 9.23 18.00
C LEU A 75 2.53 10.71 17.79
N PRO A 76 3.71 11.15 18.28
CA PRO A 76 4.22 12.50 18.04
C PRO A 76 4.32 12.83 16.55
N ARG A 77 4.20 14.12 16.23
CA ARG A 77 4.35 14.62 14.85
C ARG A 77 5.72 14.28 14.27
N TYR A 78 6.76 14.42 15.11
CA TYR A 78 8.15 14.15 14.77
C TYR A 78 8.54 12.79 15.35
N CYS A 79 8.40 11.76 14.54
CA CYS A 79 8.88 10.43 14.85
C CYS A 79 9.38 9.74 13.56
N SER A 80 10.30 8.80 13.73
CA SER A 80 10.80 8.00 12.62
C SER A 80 9.65 7.18 12.02
N ALA A 81 9.42 7.34 10.72
CA ALA A 81 8.37 6.61 10.01
C ALA A 81 8.66 5.11 9.95
N SER A 82 9.91 4.72 9.75
CA SER A 82 10.31 3.31 9.80
C SER A 82 10.24 2.77 11.23
N GLY A 83 10.67 3.57 12.22
CA GLY A 83 10.63 3.21 13.64
C GLY A 83 9.23 2.86 14.12
N MET A 84 8.24 3.75 13.88
CA MET A 84 6.87 3.52 14.36
C MET A 84 6.24 2.21 13.82
N PHE A 85 6.57 1.83 12.58
CA PHE A 85 6.08 0.59 11.99
C PHE A 85 6.85 -0.64 12.51
N ALA A 86 8.17 -0.52 12.71
CA ALA A 86 8.99 -1.57 13.31
C ALA A 86 8.56 -1.87 14.75
N ASP A 87 8.39 -0.84 15.58
CA ASP A 87 7.95 -0.97 16.97
C ASP A 87 6.58 -1.62 17.07
N SER A 88 5.68 -1.27 16.15
CA SER A 88 4.32 -1.83 16.07
C SER A 88 4.25 -3.18 15.34
N ARG A 89 5.39 -3.71 14.88
CA ARG A 89 5.50 -4.97 14.10
C ARG A 89 4.48 -5.02 12.95
N THR A 90 4.47 -3.96 12.15
CA THR A 90 3.55 -3.82 11.01
C THR A 90 4.29 -3.31 9.78
N ASP A 91 3.76 -3.60 8.61
CA ASP A 91 4.39 -3.20 7.35
C ASP A 91 4.26 -1.70 7.11
N GLY A 92 5.38 -1.09 6.72
CA GLY A 92 5.40 0.24 6.11
C GLY A 92 4.80 0.24 4.70
N PHE A 93 4.61 1.44 4.15
CA PHE A 93 3.98 1.62 2.85
C PHE A 93 4.67 0.82 1.73
N ASP A 94 5.98 0.98 1.59
CA ASP A 94 6.75 0.35 0.52
C ASP A 94 6.72 -1.19 0.64
N ALA A 95 6.73 -1.72 1.87
CA ALA A 95 6.58 -3.15 2.13
C ALA A 95 5.20 -3.68 1.71
N ILE A 96 4.12 -2.90 1.94
CA ILE A 96 2.79 -3.27 1.45
C ILE A 96 2.74 -3.32 -0.07
N ILE A 97 3.28 -2.31 -0.76
CA ILE A 97 3.29 -2.28 -2.22
C ILE A 97 4.04 -3.50 -2.78
N ARG A 98 5.25 -3.79 -2.27
CA ARG A 98 6.02 -4.98 -2.67
C ARG A 98 5.24 -6.28 -2.46
N LYS A 99 4.65 -6.48 -1.27
CA LYS A 99 3.85 -7.68 -0.97
C LYS A 99 2.66 -7.85 -1.92
N ARG A 100 2.00 -6.75 -2.31
CA ARG A 100 0.86 -6.78 -3.25
C ARG A 100 1.33 -7.10 -4.67
N CYS A 101 2.42 -6.49 -5.14
CA CYS A 101 3.02 -6.80 -6.44
C CYS A 101 3.47 -8.26 -6.52
N ALA A 102 4.23 -8.76 -5.52
CA ALA A 102 4.66 -10.15 -5.45
C ALA A 102 3.48 -11.13 -5.46
N SER A 103 2.44 -10.84 -4.67
CA SER A 103 1.25 -11.68 -4.59
C SER A 103 0.50 -11.74 -5.93
N LEU A 104 0.35 -10.61 -6.61
CA LEU A 104 -0.26 -10.60 -7.95
C LEU A 104 0.61 -11.35 -8.96
N LEU A 105 1.91 -11.06 -9.03
CA LEU A 105 2.84 -11.74 -9.94
C LEU A 105 2.77 -13.26 -9.77
N ARG A 106 2.83 -13.75 -8.53
CA ARG A 106 2.70 -15.18 -8.23
C ARG A 106 1.37 -15.74 -8.74
N ARG A 107 0.25 -15.07 -8.46
CA ARG A 107 -1.08 -15.52 -8.92
C ARG A 107 -1.24 -15.55 -10.44
N VAL A 108 -0.60 -14.62 -11.14
CA VAL A 108 -0.64 -14.60 -12.61
C VAL A 108 0.21 -15.74 -13.18
N ARG A 109 1.41 -15.98 -12.62
CA ARG A 109 2.30 -17.10 -13.01
C ARG A 109 1.68 -18.47 -12.74
N ASP A 110 1.04 -18.63 -11.59
CA ASP A 110 0.42 -19.89 -11.19
C ASP A 110 -0.96 -20.11 -11.86
N SER A 111 -1.42 -19.17 -12.69
CA SER A 111 -2.74 -19.26 -13.32
C SER A 111 -2.73 -20.29 -14.47
N PRO A 112 -3.71 -21.21 -14.52
CA PRO A 112 -3.88 -22.08 -15.69
C PRO A 112 -4.45 -21.32 -16.91
N ASN A 113 -4.80 -20.04 -16.75
CA ASN A 113 -5.32 -19.22 -17.84
C ASN A 113 -4.18 -18.84 -18.80
N ARG A 114 -4.22 -19.39 -20.02
CA ARG A 114 -3.20 -19.19 -21.05
C ARG A 114 -3.03 -17.73 -21.48
N ILE A 115 -4.05 -16.88 -21.30
CA ILE A 115 -3.95 -15.44 -21.57
C ILE A 115 -3.09 -14.78 -20.48
N LEU A 116 -3.32 -15.14 -19.22
CA LEU A 116 -2.54 -14.63 -18.09
C LEU A 116 -1.10 -15.14 -18.10
N SER A 117 -0.88 -16.41 -18.47
CA SER A 117 0.48 -16.94 -18.61
C SER A 117 1.25 -16.24 -19.74
N ALA A 118 0.61 -16.00 -20.89
CA ALA A 118 1.20 -15.26 -22.00
C ALA A 118 1.60 -13.82 -21.61
N LEU A 119 0.88 -13.18 -20.69
CA LEU A 119 1.25 -11.86 -20.17
C LEU A 119 2.54 -11.90 -19.32
N THR A 120 2.78 -12.99 -18.58
CA THR A 120 4.02 -13.14 -17.78
C THR A 120 5.23 -13.50 -18.61
N GLU A 121 5.03 -14.11 -19.78
CA GLU A 121 6.09 -14.46 -20.73
C GLU A 121 6.56 -13.26 -21.56
N ARG A 122 5.80 -12.15 -21.53
CA ARG A 122 6.13 -10.88 -22.16
C ARG A 122 7.05 -10.05 -21.27
N TRP A 123 8.35 -10.30 -21.42
CA TRP A 123 9.43 -9.56 -20.77
C TRP A 123 9.46 -8.07 -21.13
N ASP A 124 8.84 -7.67 -22.25
CA ASP A 124 8.69 -6.29 -22.72
C ASP A 124 7.57 -5.51 -22.01
N SER A 125 6.84 -6.13 -21.07
CA SER A 125 5.77 -5.45 -20.37
C SER A 125 6.32 -4.52 -19.27
N ALA A 126 6.00 -3.23 -19.35
CA ALA A 126 6.36 -2.22 -18.34
C ALA A 126 5.92 -2.60 -16.90
N MET A 127 4.88 -3.44 -16.79
CA MET A 127 4.41 -3.99 -15.52
C MET A 127 5.37 -5.00 -14.90
N LEU A 128 5.94 -5.91 -15.71
CA LEU A 128 6.90 -6.89 -15.20
C LEU A 128 8.23 -6.22 -14.83
N GLU A 129 8.69 -5.28 -15.64
CA GLU A 129 9.87 -4.45 -15.35
C GLU A 129 9.71 -3.70 -14.03
N HIS A 130 8.58 -3.02 -13.84
CA HIS A 130 8.27 -2.32 -12.59
C HIS A 130 8.26 -3.27 -11.39
N TRP A 131 7.64 -4.45 -11.52
CA TRP A 131 7.64 -5.44 -10.44
C TRP A 131 9.02 -5.95 -10.12
N ILE A 132 9.88 -6.20 -11.10
CA ILE A 132 11.25 -6.66 -10.84
C ILE A 132 12.02 -5.57 -10.08
N HIS A 133 11.97 -4.32 -10.54
CA HIS A 133 12.66 -3.21 -9.88
C HIS A 133 12.22 -3.03 -8.43
N LEU A 134 10.93 -3.19 -8.12
CA LEU A 134 10.43 -3.09 -6.75
C LEU A 134 11.00 -4.13 -5.78
N HIS A 135 11.58 -5.24 -6.25
CA HIS A 135 12.09 -6.33 -5.40
C HIS A 135 13.63 -6.43 -5.37
N VAL A 136 14.34 -5.58 -6.12
CA VAL A 136 15.82 -5.59 -6.18
C VAL A 136 16.47 -4.68 -5.12
N ASP A 137 15.68 -3.83 -4.45
CA ASP A 137 16.12 -2.91 -3.38
C ASP A 137 15.96 -3.46 -1.95
#